data_AF-A0A2N9NQD2-F1
#
_entry.id   AF-A0A2N9NQD2-F1
#
_cell.length_a   1.000
_cell.length_b   1.000
_cell.length_c   1.000
_cell.angle_alpha   90.00
_cell.angle_beta   90.00
_cell.angle_gamma   90.00
#
_symmetry.space_group_name_H-M   'P 1'
#
loop_
_entity.id
_entity.type
_entity.pdbx_description
1 polymer ?
#
loop_
_entity_poly.entity_id
_entity_poly.type
_entity_poly.pdbx_seq_one_letter_code
_entity_poly.pdbx_strand_id
1 'polypeptide(L)' 'MVEMPMPSSHRRRFYSLPAWGQMRAYLQALARQQQALYLSASDWVRDDANFEDATHLNEQGAKLFSQQLAAAVARLSL' A
#
# COMPACT_ATOMS: atom_id res chain seq x y z
N MET A 1 2.43 6.99 7.26
CA MET A 1 3.13 5.95 6.49
C MET A 1 2.12 5.19 5.65
N VAL A 2 2.40 5.00 4.36
CA VAL A 2 1.54 4.28 3.43
C VAL A 2 2.30 3.07 2.90
N GLU A 3 1.73 1.88 3.03
CA GLU A 3 2.21 0.68 2.32
C GLU A 3 1.61 0.68 0.91
N MET A 4 2.46 0.88 -0.09
CA MET A 4 2.04 1.12 -1.48
C MET A 4 1.42 -0.12 -2.13
N PRO A 5 0.50 0.06 -3.12
CA PRO A 5 0.03 -1.02 -3.97
C PRO A 5 1.19 -1.74 -4.67
N MET A 6 1.08 -3.05 -4.83
CA MET A 6 2.06 -3.88 -5.53
C MET A 6 1.38 -4.79 -6.55
N PRO A 7 2.03 -5.11 -7.70
CA PRO A 7 1.49 -6.06 -8.67
C PRO A 7 1.14 -7.40 -8.03
N SER A 8 0.16 -8.08 -8.61
CA SER A 8 -0.35 -9.36 -8.11
C SER A 8 0.75 -10.42 -8.01
N SER A 9 1.72 -10.41 -8.92
CA SER A 9 2.89 -11.30 -8.91
C SER A 9 3.76 -11.12 -7.66
N HIS A 10 4.01 -9.87 -7.24
CA HIS A 10 4.74 -9.55 -6.03
C HIS A 10 3.97 -10.02 -4.79
N ARG A 11 2.67 -9.68 -4.71
CA ARG A 11 1.82 -10.07 -3.58
C ARG A 11 1.77 -11.59 -3.40
N ARG A 12 1.56 -12.35 -4.48
CA ARG A 12 1.56 -13.82 -4.43
C ARG A 12 2.88 -14.40 -3.93
N ARG A 13 4.01 -13.80 -4.30
CA ARG A 13 5.35 -14.32 -3.97
C ARG A 13 5.76 -14.01 -2.54
N PHE A 14 5.37 -12.84 -2.02
CA PHE A 14 5.95 -12.33 -0.77
C PHE A 14 4.95 -12.19 0.38
N TYR A 15 3.67 -11.92 0.13
CA TYR A 15 2.76 -11.52 1.22
C TYR A 15 2.35 -12.68 2.12
N SER A 16 2.47 -13.92 1.65
CA SER A 16 2.27 -15.13 2.44
C SER A 16 3.49 -15.51 3.29
N LEU A 17 4.65 -14.88 3.07
CA LEU A 17 5.86 -15.19 3.81
C LEU A 17 5.79 -14.60 5.23
N PRO A 18 6.23 -15.35 6.27
CA PRO A 18 6.27 -14.82 7.64
C PRO A 18 7.07 -13.52 7.76
N ALA A 19 8.14 -13.37 6.97
CA ALA A 19 8.96 -12.17 6.92
C ALA A 19 8.16 -10.92 6.51
N TRP A 20 7.16 -11.05 5.63
CA TRP A 20 6.31 -9.93 5.24
C TRP A 20 5.43 -9.47 6.41
N GLY A 21 4.85 -10.42 7.15
CA GLY A 21 4.10 -10.14 8.38
C GLY A 21 4.96 -9.44 9.44
N GLN A 22 6.21 -9.89 9.63
CA GLN A 22 7.15 -9.27 10.56
C GLN A 22 7.52 -7.84 10.13
N MET A 23 7.82 -7.63 8.84
CA MET A 23 8.09 -6.30 8.30
C MET A 23 6.90 -5.37 8.51
N ARG A 24 5.67 -5.82 8.21
CA ARG A 24 4.45 -5.03 8.39
C ARG A 24 4.24 -4.66 9.86
N ALA A 25 4.42 -5.62 10.78
CA ALA A 25 4.31 -5.36 12.22
C ALA A 25 5.35 -4.32 12.69
N TYR A 26 6.58 -4.43 12.21
CA TYR A 26 7.63 -3.44 12.48
C TYR A 26 7.26 -2.05 11.97
N LEU A 27 6.79 -1.93 10.73
CA LEU A 27 6.38 -0.64 10.14
C LEU A 27 5.19 -0.01 10.89
N GLN A 28 4.23 -0.82 11.33
CA GLN A 28 3.12 -0.35 12.17
C GLN A 28 3.60 0.16 13.53
N ALA A 29 4.52 -0.56 14.17
CA ALA A 29 5.12 -0.13 15.44
C ALA A 29 5.89 1.18 15.28
N LEU A 30 6.70 1.28 14.22
CA LEU A 30 7.45 2.50 13.90
C LEU A 30 6.52 3.70 13.65
N ALA A 31 5.44 3.51 12.88
CA ALA A 31 4.46 4.56 12.64
C ALA A 31 3.85 5.07 13.97
N ARG A 32 3.45 4.15 14.87
CA ARG A 32 2.93 4.51 16.20
C ARG A 32 3.93 5.27 17.05
N GLN A 33 5.21 4.85 17.05
CA GLN A 33 6.28 5.54 17.79
C GLN A 33 6.47 6.99 17.32
N GLN A 34 6.28 7.23 16.03
CA GLN A 34 6.38 8.56 15.41
C GLN A 34 5.06 9.33 15.42
N GLN A 35 4.04 8.86 16.15
CA GLN A 35 2.70 9.43 16.16
C GLN A 35 2.09 9.59 14.75
N ALA A 36 2.49 8.74 13.82
CA ALA A 36 2.03 8.71 12.45
C ALA A 36 1.00 7.60 12.23
N LEU A 37 0.05 7.84 11.34
CA LEU A 37 -0.90 6.82 10.91
C LEU A 37 -0.23 5.83 9.95
N TYR A 38 -0.58 4.55 10.08
CA TYR A 38 -0.22 3.51 9.12
C TYR A 38 -1.44 3.19 8.24
N LEU A 39 -1.29 3.30 6.93
CA LEU A 39 -2.33 2.96 5.95
C LEU A 39 -1.83 1.84 5.05
N SER A 40 -2.53 0.71 5.04
CA SER A 40 -2.26 -0.36 4.07
C SER A 40 -3.04 -0.08 2.79
N ALA A 41 -2.33 0.42 1.77
CA ALA A 41 -2.87 0.61 0.42
C ALA A 41 -2.46 -0.53 -0.53
N SER A 42 -1.83 -1.59 0.01
CA SER A 42 -1.22 -2.68 -0.76
C SER A 42 -2.17 -3.38 -1.74
N ASP A 43 -3.48 -3.37 -1.46
CA ASP A 43 -4.51 -4.00 -2.28
C ASP A 43 -5.47 -3.01 -2.98
N TRP A 44 -5.16 -1.71 -2.97
CA TRP A 44 -6.02 -0.67 -3.55
C TRP A 44 -6.02 -0.67 -5.08
N VAL A 45 -4.89 -1.02 -5.70
CA VAL A 45 -4.77 -1.21 -7.16
C VAL A 45 -4.48 -2.69 -7.42
N ARG A 46 -5.48 -3.42 -7.91
CA ARG A 46 -5.43 -4.89 -8.05
C ARG A 46 -5.12 -5.38 -9.46
N ASP A 47 -5.45 -4.57 -10.45
CA ASP A 47 -5.23 -4.88 -11.85
C ASP A 47 -3.79 -4.51 -12.25
N ASP A 48 -3.03 -5.52 -12.65
CA ASP A 48 -1.62 -5.40 -13.00
C ASP A 48 -1.40 -4.52 -14.24
N ALA A 49 -2.42 -4.29 -15.07
CA ALA A 49 -2.36 -3.33 -16.18
C ALA A 49 -2.20 -1.87 -15.74
N ASN A 50 -2.35 -1.58 -14.44
CA ASN A 50 -2.14 -0.26 -13.85
C ASN A 50 -0.72 -0.05 -13.30
N PHE A 51 0.21 -0.94 -13.65
CA PHE A 51 1.62 -0.85 -13.28
C PHE A 51 2.49 -0.74 -14.54
N GLU A 52 3.51 0.11 -14.47
CA GLU A 52 4.52 0.27 -15.53
C GLU A 52 5.54 -0.87 -15.49
N ASP A 53 5.84 -1.36 -14.28
CA ASP A 53 6.78 -2.46 -14.06
C ASP A 53 6.42 -3.29 -12.80
N ALA A 54 7.38 -4.07 -12.29
CA ALA A 54 7.18 -4.93 -11.12
C ALA A 54 6.90 -4.18 -9.80
N THR A 55 6.96 -2.85 -9.79
CA THR A 55 6.85 -2.02 -8.57
C THR A 55 6.13 -0.69 -8.78
N HIS A 56 6.21 -0.07 -9.95
CA HIS A 56 5.73 1.29 -10.18
C HIS A 56 4.33 1.30 -10.80
N LEU A 57 3.44 2.14 -10.27
CA LEU A 57 2.16 2.44 -10.91
C LEU A 57 2.39 3.22 -12.21
N ASN A 58 1.59 2.93 -13.23
CA ASN A 58 1.49 3.82 -14.39
C ASN A 58 0.54 5.00 -14.08
N GLU A 59 0.32 5.88 -15.04
CA GLU A 59 -0.51 7.07 -14.87
C GLU A 59 -1.93 6.74 -14.36
N GLN A 60 -2.56 5.71 -14.96
CA GLN A 60 -3.90 5.29 -14.56
C GLN A 60 -3.92 4.69 -13.16
N GLY A 61 -2.93 3.87 -12.81
CA GLY A 61 -2.76 3.34 -11.45
C GLY A 61 -2.57 4.42 -10.41
N ALA A 62 -1.76 5.44 -10.71
CA ALA A 62 -1.52 6.58 -9.84
C ALA A 62 -2.80 7.39 -9.59
N LYS A 63 -3.63 7.60 -10.63
CA LYS A 63 -4.94 8.26 -10.50
C LYS A 63 -5.86 7.47 -9.55
N LEU A 64 -5.98 6.16 -9.75
CA LEU A 64 -6.81 5.29 -8.91
C LEU A 64 -6.34 5.28 -7.45
N PHE A 65 -5.03 5.14 -7.23
CA PHE A 65 -4.43 5.21 -5.91
C PHE A 65 -4.72 6.55 -5.22
N SER A 66 -4.53 7.66 -5.95
CA SER A 66 -4.73 9.01 -5.39
C SER A 66 -6.18 9.26 -4.97
N GLN A 67 -7.15 8.78 -5.75
CA GLN A 67 -8.57 8.88 -5.39
C GLN A 67 -8.89 8.13 -4.10
N GLN A 68 -8.38 6.90 -3.96
CA GLN A 68 -8.57 6.11 -2.75
C GLN A 68 -7.85 6.72 -1.54
N LEU A 69 -6.65 7.27 -1.75
CA LEU A 69 -5.89 7.96 -0.70
C LEU A 69 -6.63 9.20 -0.21
N ALA A 70 -7.15 10.04 -1.11
CA ALA A 70 -7.94 11.21 -0.74
C ALA A 70 -9.17 10.82 0.09
N ALA A 71 -9.90 9.77 -0.33
CA ALA A 71 -11.05 9.26 0.40
C ALA A 71 -10.67 8.68 1.78
N ALA A 72 -9.52 7.99 1.89
CA ALA A 72 -9.04 7.47 3.16
C ALA A 72 -8.63 8.59 4.12
N VAL A 73 -7.88 9.58 3.65
CA VAL A 73 -7.45 10.73 4.45
C VAL A 73 -8.66 11.55 4.92
N ALA A 74 -9.62 11.82 4.04
CA ALA A 74 -10.84 12.56 4.41
C ALA A 74 -11.61 11.89 5.56
N ARG A 75 -11.65 10.55 5.60
CA ARG A 75 -12.31 9.78 6.69
C ARG A 75 -11.55 9.81 8.01
N LEU A 76 -10.25 10.05 7.98
CA LEU A 76 -9.40 10.11 9.18
C LEU A 76 -9.35 11.50 9.80
N SER A 77 -9.75 12.52 9.04
CA SER A 77 -9.81 13.92 9.48
C SER A 77 -11.16 14.31 10.10
N LEU A 78 -12.13 13.38 10.15
CA LEU A 78 -13.44 13.52 10.80
C LEU A 78 -13.41 12.80 12.16
#